data_AF-G7IHD6-F1
#
_entry.id   AF-G7IHD6-F1
#
_cell.length_a   1.000
_cell.length_b   1.000
_cell.length_c   1.000
_cell.angle_alpha   90.00
_cell.angle_beta   90.00
_cell.angle_gamma   90.00
#
_symmetry.space_group_name_H-M   'P 1'
#
loop_
_entity.id
_entity.type
_entity.pdbx_description
1 polymer ?
#
loop_
_entity_poly.entity_id
_entity_poly.type
_entity_poly.pdbx_seq_one_letter_code
_entity_poly.pdbx_strand_id
1 'polypeptide(L)'
;MAPLTNLHGVSKTLTPITCLVPNAQRTFKTGQVVVGFLGSKTKKISECESVNTTRRAAAISLVSLVLTGQFSEKISLAKDNGFWIDGPIPEPTVTNNIANEKTGTRSFIKKKLYMANIGAKGSVLRIKKYAFDLLAMADLIAQDTLNYVRRYLRLKSTFMYFDFDKVISAVPVEDKQQLTDVANKLFDNFEKLEEASRNKNLLETQACYKETEVMLKDVMDRMTIMYKTI
;
A
#
# COMPACT_ATOMS: atom_id res chain seq x y z
N MET A 1 -42.69 45.74 34.17
CA MET A 1 -41.62 46.25 33.28
C MET A 1 -42.19 46.33 31.88
N ALA A 2 -42.29 47.54 31.33
CA ALA A 2 -42.75 47.86 29.98
C ALA A 2 -41.52 48.17 29.08
N PRO A 3 -41.66 48.58 27.80
CA PRO A 3 -42.50 48.15 26.66
C PRO A 3 -41.61 47.89 25.41
N LEU A 4 -42.18 47.90 24.19
CA LEU A 4 -41.63 48.42 22.91
C LEU A 4 -41.91 47.47 21.72
N THR A 5 -42.97 47.72 20.95
CA THR A 5 -43.07 48.55 19.71
C THR A 5 -43.04 47.70 18.44
N ASN A 6 -44.13 47.84 17.70
CA ASN A 6 -44.39 47.36 16.36
C ASN A 6 -43.83 48.37 15.33
N LEU A 7 -43.32 47.92 14.17
CA LEU A 7 -43.68 48.43 12.83
C LEU A 7 -42.73 47.91 11.70
N HIS A 8 -43.35 47.18 10.77
CA HIS A 8 -43.20 47.15 9.30
C HIS A 8 -41.91 47.66 8.59
N GLY A 9 -41.39 46.85 7.66
CA GLY A 9 -40.39 47.27 6.66
C GLY A 9 -39.98 46.19 5.63
N VAL A 10 -40.86 45.98 4.64
CA VAL A 10 -40.72 45.44 3.25
C VAL A 10 -39.41 44.76 2.75
N SER A 11 -39.64 43.57 2.19
CA SER A 11 -38.92 42.73 1.20
C SER A 11 -37.72 43.27 0.41
N LYS A 12 -36.65 42.45 0.35
CA LYS A 12 -35.94 42.10 -0.91
C LYS A 12 -35.47 40.64 -0.90
N THR A 13 -36.07 39.85 -1.78
CA THR A 13 -35.69 38.50 -2.20
C THR A 13 -34.41 38.55 -3.05
N LEU A 14 -33.45 37.65 -2.81
CA LEU A 14 -32.34 37.36 -3.73
C LEU A 14 -32.23 35.85 -3.92
N THR A 15 -32.23 35.47 -5.19
CA THR A 15 -32.33 34.12 -5.76
C THR A 15 -31.01 33.33 -5.69
N PRO A 16 -31.06 31.99 -5.70
CA PRO A 16 -29.87 31.13 -5.71
C PRO A 16 -29.25 31.08 -7.11
N ILE A 17 -27.91 31.20 -7.19
CA ILE A 17 -27.15 31.09 -8.44
C ILE A 17 -26.90 29.60 -8.75
N THR A 18 -27.54 29.12 -9.81
CA THR A 18 -27.23 27.89 -10.53
C THR A 18 -26.01 28.11 -11.42
N CYS A 19 -24.91 27.41 -11.15
CA CYS A 19 -23.78 27.32 -12.08
C CYS A 19 -24.03 26.18 -13.08
N LEU A 20 -24.52 26.53 -14.25
CA LEU A 20 -24.59 25.66 -15.42
C LEU A 20 -23.18 25.37 -15.95
N VAL A 21 -22.86 24.08 -16.12
CA VAL A 21 -21.62 23.61 -16.76
C VAL A 21 -21.85 23.53 -18.27
N PRO A 22 -21.11 24.26 -19.12
CA PRO A 22 -21.04 23.94 -20.54
C PRO A 22 -19.88 22.97 -20.77
N ASN A 23 -20.24 21.82 -21.33
CA ASN A 23 -19.35 20.90 -21.99
C ASN A 23 -18.72 21.61 -23.22
N ALA A 24 -17.41 21.75 -23.24
CA ALA A 24 -16.67 22.21 -24.41
C ALA A 24 -15.41 21.36 -24.60
N GLN A 25 -15.50 20.44 -25.56
CA GLN A 25 -14.34 19.79 -26.16
C GLN A 25 -13.42 20.87 -26.76
N ARG A 26 -12.13 20.86 -26.41
CA ARG A 26 -11.08 21.42 -27.28
C ARG A 26 -9.78 20.65 -27.11
N THR A 27 -9.45 19.95 -28.18
CA THR A 27 -8.12 19.45 -28.51
C THR A 27 -7.20 20.62 -28.87
N PHE A 28 -5.93 20.54 -28.46
CA PHE A 28 -4.70 20.61 -29.29
C PHE A 28 -3.48 21.20 -28.55
N LYS A 29 -2.39 20.41 -28.64
CA LYS A 29 -0.98 20.76 -28.89
C LYS A 29 -0.16 21.48 -27.80
N THR A 30 0.73 20.66 -27.23
CA THR A 30 2.19 20.82 -27.09
C THR A 30 2.73 22.26 -27.04
N GLY A 31 3.10 22.69 -25.84
CA GLY A 31 4.03 23.80 -25.61
C GLY A 31 5.22 23.29 -24.79
N GLN A 32 6.43 23.40 -25.36
CA GLN A 32 7.69 23.21 -24.65
C GLN A 32 7.83 24.28 -23.57
N VAL A 33 8.06 23.86 -22.32
CA VAL A 33 8.57 24.75 -21.28
C VAL A 33 10.02 24.34 -21.01
N VAL A 34 10.93 25.18 -21.47
CA VAL A 34 12.35 25.15 -21.10
C VAL A 34 12.46 25.69 -19.68
N VAL A 35 12.74 24.82 -18.71
CA VAL A 35 13.13 25.23 -17.36
C VAL A 35 14.65 25.21 -17.30
N GLY A 36 15.27 26.39 -17.35
CA GLY A 36 16.69 26.56 -17.10
C GLY A 36 16.98 26.34 -15.62
N PHE A 37 17.75 25.30 -15.30
CA PHE A 37 18.28 25.08 -13.95
C PHE A 37 19.71 25.64 -13.91
N LEU A 38 19.86 26.83 -13.31
CA LEU A 38 21.15 27.45 -13.05
C LEU A 38 21.69 26.90 -11.73
N GLY A 39 22.67 25.99 -11.82
CA GLY A 39 23.38 25.47 -10.67
C GLY A 39 24.37 26.49 -10.11
N SER A 40 24.25 26.83 -8.83
CA SER A 40 25.26 27.56 -8.08
C SER A 40 25.91 26.66 -7.02
N LYS A 41 27.23 26.79 -6.95
CA LYS A 41 28.15 25.97 -6.16
C LYS A 41 28.12 26.30 -4.67
N THR A 42 28.50 25.29 -3.92
CA THR A 42 29.02 25.22 -2.55
C THR A 42 29.68 26.50 -2.03
N LYS A 43 29.27 26.99 -0.85
CA LYS A 43 30.14 27.75 0.03
C LYS A 43 29.78 27.53 1.50
N LYS A 44 30.83 27.21 2.27
CA LYS A 44 30.85 26.99 3.71
C LYS A 44 30.37 28.24 4.46
N ILE A 45 29.66 28.00 5.55
CA ILE A 45 29.23 29.01 6.53
C ILE A 45 30.42 29.31 7.45
N SER A 46 30.83 30.57 7.52
CA SER A 46 31.69 31.11 8.58
C SER A 46 31.04 32.39 9.12
N GLU A 47 30.83 32.38 10.44
CA GLU A 47 30.97 33.50 11.39
C GLU A 47 30.02 34.71 11.30
N CYS A 48 29.43 35.05 12.45
CA CYS A 48 28.87 36.36 12.77
C CYS A 48 29.62 36.88 14.02
N GLU A 49 30.13 38.09 13.91
CA GLU A 49 30.87 38.89 14.91
C GLU A 49 30.05 39.19 16.19
N SER A 50 30.68 39.07 17.36
CA SER A 50 31.28 40.14 18.20
C SER A 50 30.30 40.88 19.13
N VAL A 51 30.44 40.60 20.44
CA VAL A 51 30.14 41.54 21.54
C VAL A 51 31.18 41.32 22.65
N ASN A 52 31.78 42.42 23.09
CA ASN A 52 32.84 42.51 24.10
C ASN A 52 32.46 41.92 25.47
N THR A 53 33.46 41.46 26.23
CA THR A 53 33.77 41.90 27.62
C THR A 53 34.44 40.79 28.47
N THR A 54 35.68 41.08 28.88
CA THR A 54 36.37 40.74 30.15
C THR A 54 36.58 39.28 30.60
N ARG A 55 37.87 38.92 30.61
CA ARG A 55 38.59 37.89 31.38
C ARG A 55 37.83 37.24 32.55
N ARG A 56 37.68 35.91 32.49
CA ARG A 56 37.96 34.91 33.55
C ARG A 56 37.87 33.51 32.94
N ALA A 57 38.96 32.75 32.98
CA ALA A 57 39.00 31.36 32.54
C ALA A 57 38.15 30.50 33.49
N ALA A 58 37.15 29.80 32.96
CA ALA A 58 36.45 28.72 33.63
C ALA A 58 36.58 27.48 32.74
N ALA A 59 37.42 26.54 33.16
CA ALA A 59 37.55 25.24 32.54
C ALA A 59 36.24 24.47 32.76
N ILE A 60 35.49 24.22 31.69
CA ILE A 60 34.32 23.35 31.72
C ILE A 60 34.84 21.91 31.64
N SER A 61 35.00 21.28 32.80
CA SER A 61 35.24 19.84 32.93
C SER A 61 33.98 19.08 32.52
N LEU A 62 34.03 18.38 31.37
CA LEU A 62 33.00 17.44 30.94
C LEU A 62 33.01 16.22 31.86
N VAL A 63 32.03 16.11 32.76
CA VAL A 63 31.79 14.90 33.55
C VAL A 63 30.82 14.01 32.77
N SER A 64 31.33 12.90 32.22
CA SER A 64 30.52 11.85 31.60
C SER A 64 29.83 11.02 32.68
N LEU A 65 28.54 11.24 32.92
CA LEU A 65 27.74 10.34 33.75
C LEU A 65 27.40 9.09 32.93
N VAL A 66 28.06 7.96 33.23
CA VAL A 66 27.73 6.67 32.61
C VAL A 66 26.48 6.12 33.29
N LEU A 67 25.32 6.22 32.62
CA LEU A 67 24.15 5.44 32.97
C LEU A 67 24.36 4.00 32.48
N THR A 68 24.73 3.09 33.39
CA THR A 68 24.58 1.65 33.15
C THR A 68 23.10 1.29 33.27
N GLY A 69 22.37 1.34 32.16
CA GLY A 69 21.04 0.73 32.07
C GLY A 69 21.19 -0.78 32.01
N GLN A 70 20.74 -1.50 33.05
CA GLN A 70 20.51 -2.94 32.98
C GLN A 70 19.36 -3.19 32.01
N PHE A 71 19.68 -3.64 30.79
CA PHE A 71 18.68 -4.22 29.91
C PHE A 71 18.30 -5.58 30.49
N SER A 72 17.11 -5.68 31.08
CA SER A 72 16.49 -6.98 31.30
C SER A 72 16.36 -7.67 29.95
N GLU A 73 16.99 -8.84 29.79
CA GLU A 73 16.82 -9.72 28.64
C GLU A 73 15.33 -10.08 28.49
N LYS A 74 14.60 -9.29 27.71
CA LYS A 74 13.36 -9.76 27.11
C LYS A 74 13.76 -10.65 25.94
N ILE A 75 14.00 -11.92 26.23
CA ILE A 75 14.14 -12.97 25.22
C ILE A 75 12.87 -12.93 24.37
N SER A 76 13.03 -12.57 23.10
CA SER A 76 11.95 -12.56 22.12
C SER A 76 11.46 -13.99 21.93
N LEU A 77 10.20 -14.28 22.28
CA LEU A 77 9.53 -15.58 22.10
C LEU A 77 8.98 -15.77 20.67
N ALA A 78 9.60 -15.16 19.67
CA ALA A 78 9.24 -15.42 18.28
C ALA A 78 9.77 -16.80 17.90
N LYS A 79 8.94 -17.84 18.07
CA LYS A 79 9.21 -19.17 17.56
C LYS A 79 9.36 -19.08 16.05
N ASP A 80 10.50 -19.54 15.53
CA ASP A 80 10.74 -19.63 14.09
C ASP A 80 9.58 -20.41 13.44
N ASN A 81 8.85 -19.72 12.56
CA ASN A 81 7.70 -20.25 11.84
C ASN A 81 8.12 -20.83 10.46
N GLY A 82 9.43 -20.89 10.17
CA GLY A 82 10.01 -21.37 8.92
C GLY A 82 9.77 -20.43 7.72
N PHE A 83 9.22 -19.23 7.96
CA PHE A 83 8.96 -18.24 6.91
C PHE A 83 10.04 -17.14 6.85
N TRP A 84 10.93 -17.08 7.83
CA TRP A 84 12.00 -16.08 7.91
C TRP A 84 13.32 -16.66 7.41
N ILE A 85 14.21 -15.79 6.93
CA ILE A 85 15.55 -16.16 6.45
C ILE A 85 16.53 -15.90 7.59
N ASP A 86 17.13 -16.93 8.17
CA ASP A 86 18.02 -16.85 9.34
C ASP A 86 19.48 -16.44 9.02
N GLY A 87 19.71 -15.89 7.83
CA GLY A 87 21.04 -15.53 7.33
C GLY A 87 21.12 -14.07 6.87
N PRO A 88 22.32 -13.55 6.53
CA PRO A 88 22.48 -12.24 5.92
C PRO A 88 21.56 -12.14 4.70
N ILE A 89 20.78 -11.06 4.62
CA ILE A 89 19.83 -10.84 3.54
C ILE A 89 20.60 -10.97 2.22
N PRO A 90 20.26 -11.93 1.36
CA PRO A 90 20.99 -12.13 0.11
C PRO A 90 20.93 -10.84 -0.70
N GLU A 91 22.09 -10.36 -1.14
CA GLU A 91 22.14 -9.18 -2.02
C GLU A 91 21.34 -9.50 -3.29
N PRO A 92 20.27 -8.71 -3.58
CA PRO A 92 19.41 -9.01 -4.70
C PRO A 92 20.18 -8.80 -5.99
N THR A 93 20.64 -9.88 -6.62
CA THR A 93 21.23 -9.81 -7.95
C THR A 93 20.09 -9.82 -8.97
N VAL A 94 19.90 -8.72 -9.69
CA VAL A 94 18.87 -8.61 -10.73
C VAL A 94 19.34 -9.34 -11.98
N THR A 95 19.15 -10.65 -12.04
CA THR A 95 19.43 -11.49 -13.22
C THR A 95 18.17 -11.75 -14.04
N ASN A 96 17.28 -10.77 -14.18
CA ASN A 96 16.14 -10.90 -15.06
C ASN A 96 16.46 -10.21 -16.39
N ASN A 97 16.73 -10.99 -17.44
CA ASN A 97 16.48 -10.52 -18.80
C ASN A 97 15.02 -10.05 -18.80
N ILE A 98 14.80 -8.75 -19.01
CA ILE A 98 13.46 -8.19 -18.99
C ILE A 98 12.70 -8.93 -20.08
N ALA A 99 11.65 -9.69 -19.72
CA ALA A 99 10.88 -10.47 -20.69
C ALA A 99 10.34 -9.62 -21.87
N ASN A 100 10.39 -8.29 -21.74
CA ASN A 100 10.19 -7.32 -22.80
C ASN A 100 11.28 -6.22 -22.77
N GLU A 101 12.51 -6.56 -23.19
CA GLU A 101 13.64 -5.61 -23.28
C GLU A 101 13.30 -4.36 -24.11
N LYS A 102 12.49 -4.52 -25.18
CA LYS A 102 12.12 -3.43 -26.08
C LYS A 102 11.29 -2.33 -25.43
N THR A 103 10.48 -2.65 -24.41
CA THR A 103 9.65 -1.64 -23.74
C THR A 103 10.07 -1.37 -22.29
N GLY A 104 10.87 -2.25 -21.68
CA GLY A 104 11.38 -2.10 -20.32
C GLY A 104 10.30 -1.94 -19.25
N THR A 105 10.69 -1.46 -18.08
CA THR A 105 9.78 -0.97 -17.01
C THR A 105 8.95 0.23 -17.46
N ARG A 106 9.35 0.90 -18.54
CA ARG A 106 8.65 2.05 -19.15
C ARG A 106 7.27 1.66 -19.70
N SER A 107 7.08 0.38 -20.07
CA SER A 107 5.78 -0.14 -20.47
C SER A 107 4.73 -0.02 -19.36
N PHE A 108 5.11 -0.16 -18.09
CA PHE A 108 4.19 0.00 -16.96
C PHE A 108 3.63 1.41 -16.87
N ILE A 109 4.49 2.44 -16.95
CA ILE A 109 4.05 3.85 -16.91
C ILE A 109 3.12 4.19 -18.08
N LYS A 110 3.33 3.57 -19.25
CA LYS A 110 2.47 3.77 -20.43
C LYS A 110 1.17 2.98 -20.39
N LYS A 111 1.21 1.72 -19.92
CA LYS A 111 0.08 0.77 -19.96
C LYS A 111 -0.71 0.70 -18.64
N LYS A 112 -0.26 1.41 -17.60
CA LYS A 112 -0.85 1.55 -16.26
C LYS A 112 -0.92 0.26 -15.42
N LEU A 113 -0.86 -0.92 -16.04
CA LEU A 113 -0.78 -2.22 -15.38
C LEU A 113 0.21 -3.10 -16.12
N TYR A 114 1.11 -3.75 -15.37
CA TYR A 114 2.02 -4.76 -15.90
C TYR A 114 1.83 -6.04 -15.12
N MET A 115 1.55 -7.12 -15.85
CA MET A 115 1.50 -8.47 -15.32
C MET A 115 2.64 -9.28 -15.94
N ALA A 116 3.62 -9.65 -15.13
CA ALA A 116 4.69 -10.53 -15.60
C ALA A 116 4.10 -11.91 -15.90
N ASN A 117 4.26 -12.38 -17.15
CA ASN A 117 4.00 -13.76 -17.49
C ASN A 117 5.17 -14.62 -16.97
N ILE A 118 4.91 -15.38 -15.91
CA ILE A 118 5.89 -16.22 -15.21
C ILE A 118 5.56 -17.72 -15.34
N GLY A 119 4.67 -18.07 -16.28
CA GLY A 119 4.17 -19.43 -16.47
C GLY A 119 3.26 -19.92 -15.32
N ALA A 120 2.63 -21.08 -15.51
CA ALA A 120 1.70 -21.65 -14.52
C ALA A 120 2.38 -21.90 -13.16
N LYS A 121 3.59 -22.48 -13.19
CA LYS A 121 4.38 -22.75 -11.97
C LYS A 121 4.75 -21.48 -11.20
N GLY A 122 5.12 -20.42 -11.91
CA GLY A 122 5.36 -19.11 -11.31
C GLY A 122 4.08 -18.47 -10.76
N SER A 123 2.96 -18.60 -11.46
CA SER A 123 1.66 -18.12 -11.02
C SER A 123 1.22 -18.79 -9.71
N VAL A 124 1.41 -20.10 -9.56
CA VAL A 124 1.17 -20.82 -8.29
C VAL A 124 1.97 -20.22 -7.13
N LEU A 125 3.28 -19.96 -7.34
CA LEU A 125 4.13 -19.33 -6.33
C LEU A 125 3.65 -17.92 -5.98
N ARG A 126 3.25 -17.14 -6.98
CA ARG A 126 2.80 -15.75 -6.79
C ARG A 126 1.45 -15.70 -6.06
N ILE A 127 0.51 -16.61 -6.35
CA ILE A 127 -0.74 -16.77 -5.58
C ILE A 127 -0.42 -17.09 -4.13
N LYS A 128 0.43 -18.10 -3.87
CA LYS A 128 0.80 -18.48 -2.50
C LYS A 128 1.42 -17.30 -1.74
N LYS A 129 2.33 -16.55 -2.38
CA LYS A 129 2.94 -15.35 -1.80
C LYS A 129 1.90 -14.28 -1.48
N TYR A 130 0.98 -14.00 -2.40
CA TYR A 130 -0.04 -12.97 -2.18
C TYR A 130 -1.10 -13.40 -1.17
N ALA A 131 -1.37 -14.69 -1.04
CA ALA A 131 -2.19 -15.19 0.05
C ALA A 131 -1.53 -14.95 1.42
N PHE A 132 -0.22 -15.24 1.55
CA PHE A 132 0.55 -14.90 2.75
C PHE A 132 0.56 -13.40 3.05
N ASP A 133 0.80 -12.58 2.03
CA ASP A 133 0.80 -11.12 2.16
C ASP A 133 -0.57 -10.60 2.66
N LEU A 134 -1.68 -11.17 2.16
CA LEU A 134 -3.03 -10.82 2.60
C LEU A 134 -3.37 -11.33 4.01
N LEU A 135 -2.73 -12.40 4.48
CA LEU A 135 -2.80 -12.79 5.89
C LEU A 135 -2.11 -11.76 6.80
N ALA A 136 -1.02 -11.13 6.35
CA ALA A 136 -0.38 -10.05 7.11
C ALA A 136 -1.22 -8.75 7.17
N MET A 137 -2.33 -8.66 6.42
CA MET A 137 -3.23 -7.50 6.46
C MET A 137 -4.01 -7.38 7.78
N ALA A 138 -4.04 -8.41 8.63
CA ALA A 138 -4.71 -8.37 9.94
C ALA A 138 -4.32 -7.11 10.74
N ASP A 139 -3.03 -6.77 10.74
CA ASP A 139 -2.47 -5.61 11.46
C ASP A 139 -2.94 -4.26 10.91
N LEU A 140 -3.44 -4.25 9.67
CA LEU A 140 -4.00 -3.05 9.02
C LEU A 140 -5.48 -2.84 9.33
N ILE A 141 -6.16 -3.79 10.00
CA ILE A 141 -7.60 -3.69 10.28
C ILE A 141 -7.83 -2.96 11.60
N ALA A 142 -7.81 -1.63 11.52
CA ALA A 142 -8.20 -0.72 12.59
C ALA A 142 -9.10 0.40 12.04
N GLN A 143 -9.79 1.11 12.94
CA GLN A 143 -10.82 2.09 12.61
C GLN A 143 -10.36 3.12 11.55
N ASP A 144 -9.14 3.64 11.69
CA ASP A 144 -8.62 4.71 10.83
C ASP A 144 -7.80 4.20 9.63
N THR A 145 -7.58 2.89 9.53
CA THR A 145 -6.69 2.27 8.54
C THR A 145 -7.42 1.43 7.49
N LEU A 146 -8.75 1.37 7.52
CA LEU A 146 -9.57 0.60 6.56
C LEU A 146 -9.33 0.98 5.08
N ASN A 147 -8.92 2.23 4.82
CA ASN A 147 -8.51 2.64 3.48
C ASN A 147 -7.26 1.90 2.98
N TYR A 148 -6.34 1.53 3.87
CA TYR A 148 -5.16 0.73 3.53
C TYR A 148 -5.54 -0.72 3.26
N VAL A 149 -6.42 -1.31 4.09
CA VAL A 149 -7.00 -2.65 3.85
C VAL A 149 -7.56 -2.72 2.43
N ARG A 150 -8.42 -1.77 2.07
CA ARG A 150 -9.02 -1.68 0.74
C ARG A 150 -7.99 -1.61 -0.39
N ARG A 151 -6.99 -0.73 -0.27
CA ARG A 151 -5.95 -0.56 -1.31
C ARG A 151 -5.07 -1.78 -1.43
N TYR A 152 -4.69 -2.36 -0.30
CA TYR A 152 -3.83 -3.53 -0.24
C TYR A 152 -4.52 -4.77 -0.82
N LEU A 153 -5.78 -4.99 -0.42
CA LEU A 153 -6.63 -6.04 -0.97
C LEU A 153 -6.73 -5.94 -2.49
N ARG A 154 -7.11 -4.77 -3.02
CA ARG A 154 -7.24 -4.55 -4.47
C ARG A 154 -5.93 -4.78 -5.22
N LEU A 155 -4.81 -4.36 -4.65
CA LEU A 155 -3.51 -4.56 -5.28
C LEU A 155 -3.20 -6.05 -5.41
N LYS A 156 -3.26 -6.81 -4.31
CA LYS A 156 -2.90 -8.23 -4.30
C LYS A 156 -3.90 -9.09 -5.07
N SER A 157 -5.19 -8.82 -4.90
CA SER A 157 -6.27 -9.56 -5.56
C SER A 157 -6.24 -9.39 -7.09
N THR A 158 -5.84 -8.21 -7.60
CA THR A 158 -5.66 -8.00 -9.04
C THR A 158 -4.67 -9.00 -9.61
N PHE A 159 -3.53 -9.20 -8.94
CA PHE A 159 -2.56 -10.17 -9.44
C PHE A 159 -3.05 -11.61 -9.31
N MET A 160 -3.65 -11.95 -8.18
CA MET A 160 -4.24 -13.27 -7.95
C MET A 160 -5.27 -13.61 -9.02
N TYR A 161 -6.11 -12.66 -9.45
CA TYR A 161 -7.13 -12.88 -10.47
C TYR A 161 -6.53 -13.40 -11.79
N PHE A 162 -5.50 -12.72 -12.30
CA PHE A 162 -4.83 -13.17 -13.52
C PHE A 162 -4.06 -14.47 -13.33
N ASP A 163 -3.48 -14.69 -12.14
CA ASP A 163 -2.75 -15.93 -11.88
C ASP A 163 -3.69 -17.13 -11.75
N PHE A 164 -4.86 -16.98 -11.12
CA PHE A 164 -5.85 -18.05 -11.04
C PHE A 164 -6.32 -18.47 -12.42
N ASP A 165 -6.60 -17.54 -13.33
CA ASP A 165 -6.94 -17.85 -14.73
C ASP A 165 -5.85 -18.72 -15.41
N LYS A 166 -4.56 -18.36 -15.20
CA LYS A 166 -3.43 -19.14 -15.73
C LYS A 166 -3.31 -20.52 -15.12
N VAL A 167 -3.48 -20.62 -13.81
CA VAL A 167 -3.35 -21.88 -13.08
C VAL A 167 -4.52 -22.81 -13.40
N ILE A 168 -5.76 -22.32 -13.40
CA ILE A 168 -6.97 -23.06 -13.80
C ILE A 168 -6.84 -23.55 -15.24
N SER A 169 -6.31 -22.73 -16.14
CA SER A 169 -6.10 -23.15 -17.54
C SER A 169 -5.10 -24.29 -17.69
N ALA A 170 -4.14 -24.41 -16.77
CA ALA A 170 -3.04 -25.38 -16.83
C ALA A 170 -3.32 -26.72 -16.15
N VAL A 171 -4.35 -26.82 -15.30
CA VAL A 171 -4.73 -28.09 -14.64
C VAL A 171 -5.58 -28.99 -15.55
N PRO A 172 -5.62 -30.31 -15.28
CA PRO A 172 -6.52 -31.26 -15.95
C PRO A 172 -7.98 -30.83 -15.85
N VAL A 173 -8.80 -31.23 -16.83
CA VAL A 173 -10.20 -30.78 -16.98
C VAL A 173 -11.05 -31.12 -15.76
N GLU A 174 -10.74 -32.24 -15.14
CA GLU A 174 -11.38 -32.84 -13.97
C GLU A 174 -11.20 -31.97 -12.72
N ASP A 175 -10.05 -31.29 -12.60
CA ASP A 175 -9.71 -30.46 -11.44
C ASP A 175 -10.10 -28.98 -11.63
N LYS A 176 -10.40 -28.56 -12.88
CA LYS A 176 -10.69 -27.15 -13.21
C LYS A 176 -11.85 -26.60 -12.42
N GLN A 177 -12.94 -27.36 -12.30
CA GLN A 177 -14.15 -26.86 -11.63
C GLN A 177 -13.88 -26.64 -10.14
N GLN A 178 -13.25 -27.60 -9.47
CA GLN A 178 -12.94 -27.48 -8.05
C GLN A 178 -12.05 -26.27 -7.76
N LEU A 179 -11.02 -26.02 -8.58
CA LEU A 179 -10.15 -24.86 -8.40
C LEU A 179 -10.86 -23.54 -8.71
N THR A 180 -11.74 -23.54 -9.71
CA THR A 180 -12.57 -22.38 -10.06
C THR A 180 -13.51 -22.02 -8.92
N ASP A 181 -14.14 -23.00 -8.28
CA ASP A 181 -15.05 -22.77 -7.15
C ASP A 181 -14.32 -22.18 -5.94
N VAL A 182 -13.11 -22.67 -5.65
CA VAL A 182 -12.24 -22.11 -4.60
C VAL A 182 -11.87 -20.66 -4.91
N ALA A 183 -11.49 -20.36 -6.16
CA ALA A 183 -11.15 -19.01 -6.58
C ALA A 183 -12.36 -18.08 -6.47
N ASN A 184 -13.51 -18.46 -7.02
CA ASN A 184 -14.73 -17.65 -6.97
C ASN A 184 -15.16 -17.36 -5.54
N LYS A 185 -15.19 -18.38 -4.66
CA LYS A 185 -15.53 -18.20 -3.25
C LYS A 185 -14.59 -17.21 -2.54
N LEU A 186 -13.29 -17.25 -2.85
CA LEU A 186 -12.32 -16.30 -2.32
C LEU A 186 -12.62 -14.88 -2.80
N PHE A 187 -12.88 -14.69 -4.10
CA PHE A 187 -13.14 -13.38 -4.68
C PHE A 187 -14.48 -12.79 -4.22
N ASP A 188 -15.53 -13.59 -4.08
CA ASP A 188 -16.80 -13.17 -3.49
C ASP A 188 -16.58 -12.60 -2.07
N ASN A 189 -15.70 -13.25 -1.30
CA ASN A 189 -15.38 -12.77 0.04
C ASN A 189 -14.47 -11.51 0.03
N PHE A 190 -13.57 -11.40 -0.93
CA PHE A 190 -12.81 -10.17 -1.16
C PHE A 190 -13.71 -8.99 -1.51
N GLU A 191 -14.77 -9.20 -2.28
CA GLU A 191 -15.73 -8.15 -2.62
C GLU A 191 -16.46 -7.65 -1.37
N LYS A 192 -16.92 -8.55 -0.50
CA LYS A 192 -17.51 -8.20 0.80
C LYS A 192 -16.54 -7.44 1.69
N LEU A 193 -15.28 -7.88 1.76
CA LEU A 193 -14.24 -7.22 2.54
C LEU A 193 -13.90 -5.81 1.98
N GLU A 194 -13.88 -5.65 0.66
CA GLU A 194 -13.71 -4.35 -0.01
C GLU A 194 -14.88 -3.41 0.32
N GLU A 195 -16.09 -3.92 0.28
CA GLU A 195 -17.31 -3.16 0.59
C GLU A 195 -17.36 -2.72 2.05
N ALA A 196 -17.13 -3.64 2.99
CA ALA A 196 -17.11 -3.33 4.42
C ALA A 196 -16.03 -2.27 4.76
N SER A 197 -14.83 -2.42 4.18
CA SER A 197 -13.74 -1.46 4.37
C SER A 197 -14.02 -0.11 3.70
N ARG A 198 -14.67 -0.10 2.53
CA ARG A 198 -15.13 1.12 1.85
C ARG A 198 -16.19 1.87 2.66
N ASN A 199 -17.10 1.16 3.29
CA ASN A 199 -18.15 1.71 4.16
C ASN A 199 -17.62 2.10 5.55
N LYS A 200 -16.33 1.88 5.81
CA LYS A 200 -15.66 2.11 7.10
C LYS A 200 -16.31 1.35 8.27
N ASN A 201 -16.90 0.19 7.98
CA ASN A 201 -17.52 -0.67 8.99
C ASN A 201 -16.46 -1.62 9.56
N LEU A 202 -15.90 -1.29 10.73
CA LEU A 202 -14.83 -2.07 11.35
C LEU A 202 -15.29 -3.49 11.72
N LEU A 203 -16.47 -3.63 12.33
CA LEU A 203 -16.98 -4.93 12.78
C LEU A 203 -17.21 -5.88 11.61
N GLU A 204 -17.82 -5.37 10.53
CA GLU A 204 -18.05 -6.15 9.32
C GLU A 204 -16.73 -6.46 8.59
N THR A 205 -15.79 -5.50 8.53
CA THR A 205 -14.46 -5.75 7.97
C THR A 205 -13.75 -6.89 8.73
N GLN A 206 -13.79 -6.87 10.05
CA GLN A 206 -13.19 -7.93 10.89
C GLN A 206 -13.86 -9.28 10.67
N ALA A 207 -15.19 -9.33 10.53
CA ALA A 207 -15.92 -10.55 10.24
C ALA A 207 -15.55 -11.13 8.86
N CYS A 208 -15.63 -10.32 7.80
CA CYS A 208 -15.24 -10.71 6.44
C CYS A 208 -13.77 -11.15 6.38
N TYR A 209 -12.89 -10.49 7.13
CA TYR A 209 -11.48 -10.86 7.18
C TYR A 209 -11.25 -12.22 7.84
N LYS A 210 -11.95 -12.55 8.94
CA LYS A 210 -11.85 -13.89 9.56
C LYS A 210 -12.22 -15.01 8.59
N GLU A 211 -13.27 -14.80 7.79
CA GLU A 211 -13.64 -15.74 6.72
C GLU A 211 -12.55 -15.80 5.64
N THR A 212 -12.00 -14.64 5.27
CA THR A 212 -10.90 -14.53 4.29
C THR A 212 -9.66 -15.30 4.76
N GLU A 213 -9.31 -15.19 6.04
CA GLU A 213 -8.13 -15.82 6.63
C GLU A 213 -8.14 -17.34 6.44
N VAL A 214 -9.30 -17.98 6.67
CA VAL A 214 -9.47 -19.42 6.46
C VAL A 214 -9.30 -19.80 4.99
N MET A 215 -9.91 -19.02 4.08
CA MET A 215 -9.80 -19.27 2.64
C MET A 215 -8.38 -19.07 2.12
N LEU A 216 -7.67 -18.06 2.61
CA LEU A 216 -6.27 -17.81 2.23
C LEU A 216 -5.34 -18.93 2.68
N LYS A 217 -5.56 -19.50 3.87
CA LYS A 217 -4.81 -20.69 4.34
C LYS A 217 -5.07 -21.90 3.44
N ASP A 218 -6.33 -22.19 3.11
CA ASP A 218 -6.68 -23.27 2.17
C ASP A 218 -6.02 -23.05 0.79
N VAL A 219 -6.03 -21.82 0.28
CA VAL A 219 -5.34 -21.47 -0.97
C VAL A 219 -3.84 -21.71 -0.86
N MET A 220 -3.18 -21.32 0.25
CA MET A 220 -1.75 -21.57 0.44
C MET A 220 -1.42 -23.06 0.44
N ASP A 221 -2.24 -23.89 1.07
CA ASP A 221 -2.05 -25.34 1.13
C ASP A 221 -2.22 -25.96 -0.26
N ARG A 222 -3.28 -25.59 -0.98
CA ARG A 222 -3.52 -26.01 -2.37
C ARG A 222 -2.37 -25.62 -3.29
N MET A 223 -1.92 -24.37 -3.23
CA MET A 223 -0.80 -23.90 -4.06
C MET A 223 0.51 -24.61 -3.71
N THR A 224 0.69 -25.04 -2.46
CA THR A 224 1.86 -25.85 -2.04
C THR A 224 1.84 -27.24 -2.67
N ILE A 225 0.67 -27.86 -2.76
CA ILE A 225 0.49 -29.15 -3.45
C ILE A 225 0.68 -28.96 -4.95
N MET A 226 0.00 -27.98 -5.53
CA MET A 226 0.03 -27.72 -6.97
C MET A 226 1.42 -27.38 -7.50
N TYR A 227 2.25 -26.68 -6.72
CA TYR A 227 3.62 -26.36 -7.12
C TYR A 227 4.49 -27.61 -7.35
N LYS A 228 4.15 -28.72 -6.68
CA LYS A 228 4.83 -30.00 -6.83
C LYS A 228 4.31 -30.80 -8.02
N THR A 229 3.07 -30.57 -8.44
CA THR A 229 2.40 -31.34 -9.51
C THR A 229 2.44 -30.66 -10.88
N ILE A 230 2.55 -29.33 -10.94
CA ILE A 230 2.79 -28.52 -12.16
C ILE A 230 4.29 -28.38 -12.45
#